data_AF-A0AA96US53-F1
#
_entry.id   AF-A0AA96US53-F1
#
_cell.length_a   1.000
_cell.length_b   1.000
_cell.length_c   1.000
_cell.angle_alpha   90.00
_cell.angle_beta   90.00
_cell.angle_gamma   90.00
#
_symmetry.space_group_name_H-M   'P 1'
#
loop_
_entity.id
_entity.type
_entity.pdbx_description
1 polymer ?
#
loop_
_entity_poly.entity_id
_entity_poly.type
_entity_poly.pdbx_seq_one_letter_code
_entity_poly.pdbx_strand_id
1 'polypeptide(L)'
;MKKRLIGFLVLVPALIMSGIILIEANKKAPVEVLESAWDEFGLFSFQIGKTDPSITIGMDHTKSEAKLREYLEHNLSREAKEKYKIYIFKDDIDKLEKEHREYLKANNPNK
;
A
#
# COMPACT_ATOMS: atom_id res chain seq x y z
N MET A 1 -21.30 37.46 54.46
CA MET A 1 -21.44 36.17 53.76
C MET A 1 -20.58 36.22 52.49
N LYS A 2 -19.48 35.44 52.42
CA LYS A 2 -18.55 35.44 51.26
C LYS A 2 -18.80 34.19 50.42
N LYS A 3 -19.36 34.35 49.22
CA LYS A 3 -19.59 33.26 48.26
C LYS A 3 -18.26 32.94 47.57
N ARG A 4 -17.75 31.70 47.72
CA ARG A 4 -16.59 31.22 46.96
C ARG A 4 -17.10 30.62 45.65
N LEU A 5 -16.76 31.22 44.51
CA LEU A 5 -16.97 30.60 43.20
C LEU A 5 -15.97 29.44 43.07
N ILE A 6 -16.48 28.21 43.03
CA ILE A 6 -15.71 27.03 42.65
C ILE A 6 -15.76 26.99 41.12
N GLY A 7 -14.71 27.50 40.48
CA GLY A 7 -14.53 27.41 39.04
C GLY A 7 -14.13 25.99 38.67
N PHE A 8 -14.99 25.26 37.97
CA PHE A 8 -14.61 24.01 37.32
C PHE A 8 -13.79 24.35 36.07
N LEU A 9 -12.48 24.19 36.15
CA LEU A 9 -11.61 24.14 34.99
C LEU A 9 -11.86 22.81 34.28
N VAL A 10 -12.68 22.81 33.23
CA VAL A 10 -12.88 21.63 32.37
C VAL A 10 -11.62 21.46 31.52
N LEU A 11 -10.66 20.70 32.06
CA LEU A 11 -9.55 20.13 31.32
C LEU A 11 -10.12 19.08 30.37
N VAL A 12 -10.41 19.48 29.13
CA VAL A 12 -10.69 18.53 28.05
C VAL A 12 -9.42 17.69 27.86
N PRO A 13 -9.46 16.35 27.98
CA PRO A 13 -8.25 15.56 27.93
C PRO A 13 -7.61 15.62 26.55
N ALA A 14 -6.30 15.87 26.53
CA ALA A 14 -5.40 15.71 25.38
C ALA A 14 -5.26 14.24 24.90
N LEU A 15 -6.26 13.39 25.12
CA LEU A 15 -6.24 11.96 24.84
C LEU A 15 -6.51 11.63 23.36
N ILE A 16 -7.03 12.58 22.57
CA ILE A 16 -7.35 12.33 21.16
C ILE A 16 -6.07 12.06 20.34
N MET A 17 -4.93 12.68 20.68
CA MET A 17 -3.66 12.44 19.96
C MET A 17 -3.13 11.02 20.11
N SER A 18 -3.40 10.35 21.23
CA SER A 18 -2.90 8.98 21.46
C SER A 18 -3.54 7.93 20.54
N GLY A 19 -4.83 8.12 20.18
CA GLY A 19 -5.54 7.21 19.29
C GLY A 19 -5.03 7.25 17.86
N ILE A 20 -4.73 8.46 17.34
CA ILE A 20 -4.23 8.64 15.97
C ILE A 20 -2.85 7.96 15.81
N ILE A 21 -1.94 8.19 16.76
CA ILE A 21 -0.59 7.60 16.75
C ILE A 21 -0.66 6.06 16.82
N LEU A 22 -1.56 5.51 17.64
CA LEU A 22 -1.72 4.05 17.79
C LEU A 22 -2.31 3.38 16.54
N ILE A 23 -3.24 4.04 15.85
CA ILE A 23 -3.81 3.54 14.58
C ILE A 23 -2.73 3.54 13.48
N GLU A 24 -1.86 4.55 13.45
CA GLU A 24 -0.80 4.70 12.45
C GLU A 24 0.32 3.67 12.64
N ALA A 25 0.68 3.36 13.90
CA ALA A 25 1.66 2.33 14.24
C ALA A 25 1.22 0.89 13.90
N ASN A 26 -0.10 0.65 13.77
CA ASN A 26 -0.66 -0.65 13.42
C ASN A 26 -0.85 -0.86 11.90
N LYS A 27 -0.46 0.11 11.06
CA LYS A 27 -0.56 -0.06 9.62
C LYS A 27 0.58 -0.94 9.11
N LYS A 28 0.19 -1.98 8.37
CA LYS A 28 1.08 -2.93 7.69
C LYS A 28 2.13 -2.20 6.85
N ALA A 29 3.33 -2.79 6.75
CA ALA A 29 4.36 -2.27 5.87
C ALA A 29 3.86 -2.29 4.40
N PRO A 30 4.35 -1.40 3.52
CA PRO A 30 3.90 -1.37 2.12
C PRO A 30 4.03 -2.73 1.40
N VAL A 31 5.07 -3.52 1.73
CA VAL A 31 5.24 -4.88 1.22
C VAL A 31 4.06 -5.77 1.61
N GLU A 32 3.70 -5.81 2.89
CA GLU A 32 2.60 -6.63 3.41
C GLU A 32 1.24 -6.22 2.81
N VAL A 33 1.03 -4.92 2.56
CA VAL A 33 -0.18 -4.41 1.89
C VAL A 33 -0.26 -4.93 0.46
N LEU A 34 0.85 -4.91 -0.28
CA LEU A 34 0.93 -5.39 -1.67
C LEU A 34 0.83 -6.91 -1.77
N GLU A 35 1.45 -7.65 -0.85
CA GLU A 35 1.31 -9.11 -0.76
C GLU A 35 -0.13 -9.52 -0.46
N SER A 36 -0.82 -8.79 0.42
CA SER A 36 -2.24 -9.03 0.70
C SER A 36 -3.14 -8.74 -0.52
N ALA A 37 -2.73 -7.83 -1.41
CA ALA A 37 -3.45 -7.46 -2.61
C ALA A 37 -3.14 -8.37 -3.82
N TRP A 38 -2.15 -9.25 -3.71
CA TRP A 38 -1.56 -9.94 -4.86
C TRP A 38 -2.60 -10.70 -5.69
N ASP A 39 -3.30 -11.65 -5.08
CA ASP A 39 -4.26 -12.50 -5.79
C ASP A 39 -5.57 -11.77 -6.13
N GLU A 40 -6.08 -10.95 -5.20
CA GLU A 40 -7.35 -10.24 -5.37
C GLU A 40 -7.33 -9.32 -6.59
N PHE A 41 -6.26 -8.53 -6.69
CA PHE A 41 -6.09 -7.53 -7.75
C PHE A 41 -5.28 -8.04 -8.96
N GLY A 42 -4.86 -9.30 -8.95
CA GLY A 42 -4.09 -9.91 -10.04
C GLY A 42 -2.76 -9.21 -10.27
N LEU A 43 -2.02 -8.95 -9.19
CA LEU A 43 -0.67 -8.42 -9.29
C LEU A 43 0.27 -9.52 -9.79
N PHE A 44 1.20 -9.18 -10.66
CA PHE A 44 2.26 -10.10 -11.09
C PHE A 44 3.66 -9.57 -10.78
N SER A 45 3.77 -8.30 -10.38
CA SER A 45 5.03 -7.71 -9.95
C SER A 45 4.80 -6.49 -9.06
N PHE A 46 5.71 -6.25 -8.13
CA PHE A 46 5.89 -4.94 -7.54
C PHE A 46 7.36 -4.68 -7.22
N GLN A 47 7.73 -3.41 -7.18
CA GLN A 47 9.05 -2.95 -6.74
C GLN A 47 8.90 -1.71 -5.86
N ILE A 48 9.64 -1.68 -4.76
CA ILE A 48 9.73 -0.52 -3.86
C ILE A 48 11.12 0.09 -3.99
N GLY A 49 11.19 1.28 -4.57
CA GLY A 49 12.42 2.04 -4.72
C GLY A 49 12.94 2.55 -3.38
N LYS A 50 14.25 2.35 -3.14
CA LYS A 50 14.93 2.86 -1.94
C LYS A 50 15.48 4.27 -2.13
N THR A 51 16.03 4.56 -3.32
CA THR A 51 16.70 5.83 -3.65
C THR A 51 15.74 6.84 -4.28
N ASP A 52 14.96 6.41 -5.26
CA ASP A 52 13.74 7.10 -5.69
C ASP A 52 12.57 6.43 -4.98
N PRO A 53 11.87 7.11 -4.06
CA PRO A 53 10.78 6.49 -3.31
C PRO A 53 9.56 6.37 -4.22
N SER A 54 9.55 5.30 -5.01
CA SER A 54 8.44 4.90 -5.86
C SER A 54 8.02 3.45 -5.57
N ILE A 55 6.73 3.18 -5.69
CA ILE A 55 6.17 1.83 -5.72
C ILE A 55 5.65 1.61 -7.13
N THR A 56 6.27 0.71 -7.86
CA THR A 56 5.84 0.31 -9.21
C THR A 56 5.11 -1.01 -9.11
N ILE A 57 3.92 -1.11 -9.66
CA ILE A 57 3.05 -2.29 -9.58
C ILE A 57 2.62 -2.70 -10.99
N GLY A 58 2.86 -3.96 -11.33
CA GLY A 58 2.31 -4.58 -12.53
C GLY A 58 1.10 -5.43 -12.17
N MET A 59 -0.02 -5.19 -12.85
CA MET A 59 -1.27 -5.93 -12.64
C MET A 59 -1.90 -6.42 -13.95
N ASP A 60 -2.69 -7.47 -13.86
CA ASP A 60 -3.45 -8.02 -14.98
C ASP A 60 -4.37 -6.96 -15.63
N HIS A 61 -4.37 -6.91 -16.96
CA HIS A 61 -5.14 -5.94 -17.72
C HIS A 61 -6.67 -6.06 -17.53
N THR A 62 -7.17 -7.23 -17.16
CA THR A 62 -8.58 -7.51 -16.92
C THR A 62 -9.07 -6.98 -15.56
N LYS A 63 -8.15 -6.72 -14.63
CA LYS A 63 -8.46 -6.26 -13.26
C LYS A 63 -8.60 -4.74 -13.18
N SER A 64 -9.28 -4.25 -12.15
CA SER A 64 -9.58 -2.82 -11.99
C SER A 64 -8.46 -2.07 -11.26
N GLU A 65 -7.74 -1.20 -11.96
CA GLU A 65 -6.75 -0.31 -11.36
C GLU A 65 -7.39 0.65 -10.35
N ALA A 66 -8.59 1.15 -10.64
CA ALA A 66 -9.30 2.06 -9.73
C ALA A 66 -9.56 1.42 -8.37
N LYS A 67 -10.00 0.15 -8.34
CA LYS A 67 -10.19 -0.60 -7.08
C LYS A 67 -8.87 -0.85 -6.35
N LEU A 68 -7.78 -1.15 -7.07
CA LEU A 68 -6.47 -1.28 -6.46
C LEU A 68 -6.02 0.04 -5.81
N ARG A 69 -6.22 1.18 -6.50
CA ARG A 69 -5.89 2.51 -5.95
C ARG A 69 -6.70 2.82 -4.69
N GLU A 70 -8.00 2.51 -4.69
CA GLU A 70 -8.85 2.65 -3.50
C GLU A 70 -8.33 1.78 -2.34
N TYR A 71 -8.03 0.51 -2.60
CA TYR A 71 -7.45 -0.40 -1.60
C TYR A 71 -6.14 0.15 -1.02
N LEU A 72 -5.21 0.62 -1.87
CA LEU A 72 -3.94 1.20 -1.44
C LEU A 72 -4.15 2.47 -0.59
N GLU A 73 -5.10 3.32 -0.95
CA GLU A 73 -5.42 4.54 -0.21
C GLU A 73 -5.88 4.24 1.23
N HIS A 74 -6.68 3.19 1.40
CA HIS A 74 -7.18 2.76 2.71
C HIS A 74 -6.12 2.02 3.55
N ASN A 75 -5.34 1.16 2.92
CA ASN A 75 -4.46 0.22 3.63
C ASN A 75 -3.03 0.72 3.83
N LEU A 76 -2.50 1.59 2.98
CA LEU A 76 -1.19 2.20 3.21
C LEU A 76 -1.23 3.18 4.38
N SER A 77 -0.10 3.28 5.10
CA SER A 77 0.08 4.35 6.09
C SER A 77 0.15 5.70 5.40
N ARG A 78 -0.24 6.76 6.13
CA ARG A 78 -0.12 8.13 5.63
C ARG A 78 1.32 8.44 5.23
N GLU A 79 2.27 8.04 6.08
CA GLU A 79 3.71 8.16 5.82
C GLU A 79 4.12 7.47 4.51
N ALA A 80 3.62 6.26 4.24
CA ALA A 80 3.91 5.57 2.99
C ALA A 80 3.31 6.31 1.77
N LYS A 81 2.09 6.82 1.89
CA LYS A 81 1.43 7.58 0.82
C LYS A 81 2.12 8.91 0.52
N GLU A 82 2.63 9.58 1.54
CA GLU A 82 3.40 10.82 1.39
C GLU A 82 4.80 10.55 0.83
N LYS A 83 5.43 9.44 1.23
CA LYS A 83 6.77 9.08 0.81
C LYS A 83 6.82 8.58 -0.64
N TYR A 84 5.88 7.73 -1.05
CA TYR A 84 6.02 6.94 -2.28
C TYR A 84 5.19 7.43 -3.46
N LYS A 85 5.88 7.68 -4.59
CA LYS A 85 5.42 7.68 -5.98
C LYS A 85 4.71 6.37 -6.39
N ILE A 86 3.38 6.27 -6.47
CA ILE A 86 2.73 5.02 -6.95
C ILE A 86 2.53 5.03 -8.47
N TYR A 87 3.21 4.11 -9.16
CA TYR A 87 3.03 3.84 -10.59
C TYR A 87 2.39 2.47 -10.79
N ILE A 88 1.35 2.41 -11.63
CA ILE A 88 0.65 1.17 -11.96
C ILE A 88 0.68 1.00 -13.47
N PHE A 89 1.06 -0.18 -13.93
CA PHE A 89 0.97 -0.56 -15.33
C PHE A 89 0.18 -1.87 -15.45
N LYS A 90 -0.43 -2.05 -16.61
CA LYS A 90 -1.32 -3.16 -16.91
C LYS A 90 -0.82 -3.95 -18.09
N ASP A 91 -0.81 -5.28 -17.99
CA ASP A 91 -0.44 -6.16 -19.10
C ASP A 91 -1.20 -7.50 -19.02
N ASP A 92 -1.12 -8.29 -20.09
CA ASP A 92 -1.66 -9.65 -20.15
C ASP A 92 -0.68 -10.63 -19.50
N ILE A 93 -1.05 -11.15 -18.32
CA ILE A 93 -0.23 -12.08 -17.56
C ILE A 93 -0.02 -13.39 -18.32
N ASP A 94 -1.04 -13.88 -19.04
CA ASP A 94 -0.94 -15.12 -19.82
C ASP A 94 0.04 -14.97 -20.98
N LYS A 95 0.03 -13.78 -21.60
CA LYS A 95 1.01 -13.41 -22.63
C LYS A 95 2.42 -13.36 -22.05
N LEU A 96 2.62 -12.69 -20.92
CA LEU A 96 3.93 -12.58 -20.27
C LEU A 96 4.48 -13.95 -19.86
N GLU A 97 3.65 -14.81 -19.29
CA GLU A 97 4.05 -16.17 -18.95
C GLU A 97 4.41 -17.00 -20.19
N LYS A 98 3.64 -16.85 -21.27
CA LYS A 98 3.93 -17.54 -22.53
C LYS A 98 5.29 -17.10 -23.09
N GLU A 99 5.55 -15.80 -23.15
CA GLU A 99 6.83 -15.24 -23.59
C GLU A 99 7.99 -15.74 -22.72
N HIS A 100 7.80 -15.78 -21.40
CA HIS A 100 8.81 -16.32 -20.49
C HIS A 100 9.08 -17.81 -20.74
N ARG A 101 8.03 -18.62 -20.92
CA ARG A 101 8.17 -20.05 -21.27
C ARG A 101 8.89 -20.25 -22.60
N GLU A 102 8.60 -19.43 -23.61
CA GLU A 102 9.28 -19.48 -24.91
C GLU A 102 10.76 -19.09 -24.81
N TYR A 103 11.07 -18.04 -24.06
CA TYR A 103 12.44 -17.62 -23.76
C TYR A 103 13.26 -18.74 -23.09
N LEU A 104 12.69 -19.40 -22.08
CA LEU A 104 13.34 -20.52 -21.40
C LEU A 104 13.59 -21.71 -22.33
N LYS A 105 12.64 -22.02 -23.23
CA LYS A 105 12.80 -23.10 -24.23
C LYS A 105 13.87 -22.80 -25.27
N ALA A 106 14.00 -21.54 -25.69
CA ALA A 106 14.98 -21.11 -26.69
C ALA A 106 16.42 -21.10 -26.14
N ASN A 107 16.58 -20.82 -24.84
CA ASN A 107 17.89 -20.68 -24.19
C ASN A 107 18.23 -21.85 -23.27
N ASN A 108 17.53 -22.98 -23.38
CA ASN A 108 17.84 -24.17 -22.58
C ASN A 108 19.19 -24.76 -23.04
N PRO A 109 20.24 -24.75 -22.18
CA PRO A 109 21.58 -25.18 -22.57
C PRO A 109 21.71 -26.70 -22.79
N ASN A 110 20.66 -27.47 -22.47
CA ASN A 110 20.63 -28.93 -22.64
C ASN A 110 20.01 -29.36 -23.99
N LYS A 111 20.09 -28.50 -25.01
CA LYS A 111 19.54 -28.73 -26.35
C LYS A 111 20.63 -28.75 -27.41
#